data_AF-A0A3D0D4V9-F1
#
_entry.id   AF-A0A3D0D4V9-F1
#
_cell.length_a   1.000
_cell.length_b   1.000
_cell.length_c   1.000
_cell.angle_alpha   90.00
_cell.angle_beta   90.00
_cell.angle_gamma   90.00
#
_symmetry.space_group_name_H-M   'P 1'
#
loop_
_entity.id
_entity.type
_entity.pdbx_description
1 polymer ?
#
loop_
_entity_poly.entity_id
_entity_poly.type
_entity_poly.pdbx_seq_one_letter_code
_entity_poly.pdbx_strand_id
1 'polypeptide(L)' 'MIVKLIQVGNKTINMDLVAYVTSEASGLYVAFAAPHGGQILSLHFEGIEAEQLRHWLARHTESALQAGNGND' A
#
# COMPACT_ATOMS: atom_id res chain seq x y z
N MET A 1 -1.19 -2.82 -19.28
CA MET A 1 -1.37 -2.94 -17.81
C MET A 1 -0.56 -1.81 -17.18
N ILE A 2 -1.18 -0.88 -16.45
CA ILE A 2 -0.46 0.23 -15.80
C ILE A 2 -0.03 -0.27 -14.42
N VAL A 3 1.27 -0.43 -14.20
CA VAL A 3 1.82 -0.79 -12.88
C VAL A 3 1.68 0.43 -11.96
N LYS A 4 1.01 0.26 -10.81
CA LYS A 4 0.87 1.33 -9.81
C LYS A 4 2.13 1.36 -8.94
N LEU A 5 3.09 2.19 -9.33
CA LEU A 5 4.29 2.48 -8.54
C LEU A 5 4.06 3.72 -7.70
N ILE A 6 4.39 3.65 -6.41
CA ILE A 6 4.34 4.79 -5.50
C ILE A 6 5.71 5.05 -4.92
N GLN A 7 6.08 6.32 -4.76
CA GLN A 7 7.31 6.70 -4.10
C GLN A 7 7.00 7.10 -2.65
N VAL A 8 7.66 6.45 -1.70
CA VAL A 8 7.59 6.75 -0.28
C VAL A 8 9.03 6.95 0.21
N GLY A 9 9.39 8.19 0.53
CA GLY A 9 10.78 8.55 0.82
C GLY A 9 11.72 8.19 -0.35
N ASN A 10 12.72 7.35 -0.06
CA ASN A 10 13.68 6.84 -1.05
C ASN A 10 13.29 5.47 -1.64
N LYS A 11 12.11 4.94 -1.30
CA LYS A 11 11.63 3.64 -1.75
C LYS A 11 10.56 3.78 -2.82
N THR A 12 10.60 2.91 -3.82
CA THR A 12 9.51 2.74 -4.79
C THR A 12 8.79 1.44 -4.46
N ILE A 13 7.50 1.55 -4.17
CA ILE A 13 6.64 0.43 -3.81
C ILE A 13 5.79 0.09 -5.04
N ASN A 14 5.84 -1.17 -5.48
CA ASN A 14 4.91 -1.69 -6.46
C ASN A 14 3.64 -2.18 -5.76
N MET A 15 2.56 -1.43 -5.88
CA MET A 15 1.29 -1.72 -5.22
C MET A 15 0.64 -3.01 -5.74
N ASP A 16 0.99 -3.46 -6.94
CA ASP A 16 0.48 -4.72 -7.50
C ASP A 16 1.01 -5.95 -6.74
N LEU A 17 2.15 -5.81 -6.06
CA LEU A 17 2.76 -6.85 -5.25
C LEU A 17 2.36 -6.75 -3.77
N VAL A 18 1.64 -5.71 -3.36
CA VAL A 18 1.24 -5.52 -1.96
C VAL A 18 0.09 -6.48 -1.65
N ALA A 19 0.32 -7.39 -0.69
CA ALA A 19 -0.69 -8.33 -0.23
C ALA A 19 -1.63 -7.68 0.79
N TYR A 20 -1.08 -7.00 1.78
CA TYR A 20 -1.85 -6.26 2.78
C TYR A 20 -1.00 -5.17 3.43
N VAL A 21 -1.69 -4.20 4.03
CA VAL A 21 -1.10 -3.12 4.81
C VAL A 21 -1.74 -3.13 6.20
N THR A 22 -0.92 -3.06 7.24
CA THR A 22 -1.37 -3.04 8.64
C THR A 22 -0.86 -1.76 9.30
N SER A 23 -1.75 -0.99 9.91
CA SER A 23 -1.37 0.16 10.73
C SER A 23 -1.11 -0.29 12.16
N GLU A 24 0.04 0.08 12.71
CA GLU A 24 0.40 -0.16 14.11
C GLU A 24 0.70 1.17 14.81
N ALA A 25 0.85 1.15 16.13
CA ALA A 25 1.15 2.35 16.91
C ALA A 25 2.48 3.01 16.51
N SER A 26 3.46 2.21 16.03
CA SER A 26 4.76 2.70 15.57
C SER A 26 4.76 3.20 14.12
N GLY A 27 3.79 2.81 13.29
CA GLY A 27 3.89 3.07 11.86
C GLY A 27 2.95 2.24 10.98
N LEU A 28 3.43 1.91 9.79
CA LEU A 28 2.74 1.10 8.79
C LEU A 28 3.61 -0.07 8.36
N TYR A 29 3.05 -1.26 8.42
CA TYR A 29 3.64 -2.46 7.85
C TYR A 29 3.01 -2.77 6.51
N VAL A 30 3.84 -2.89 5.48
CA VAL A 30 3.42 -3.27 4.12
C VAL A 30 3.99 -4.64 3.83
N ALA A 31 3.13 -5.62 3.61
CA ALA A 31 3.50 -6.97 3.25
C ALA A 31 3.35 -7.18 1.74
N PHE A 32 4.32 -7.85 1.13
CA PHE A 32 4.36 -8.14 -0.30
C PHE A 32 4.21 -9.64 -0.55
N ALA A 33 3.41 -9.99 -1.55
CA ALA A 33 3.36 -11.34 -2.07
C ALA A 33 4.63 -11.61 -2.89
N ALA A 34 5.49 -12.52 -2.42
CA ALA A 34 6.59 -13.00 -3.25
C ALA A 34 6.07 -13.99 -4.29
N PRO A 35 6.35 -13.79 -5.59
CA PRO A 35 5.85 -14.67 -6.65
C PRO A 35 6.46 -16.08 -6.61
N HIS A 36 7.60 -16.28 -5.94
CA HIS A 36 8.29 -17.56 -5.86
C HIS A 36 8.79 -17.85 -4.44
N GLY A 37 8.11 -18.74 -3.71
CA GLY A 37 8.70 -19.42 -2.55
C GLY A 37 8.26 -18.97 -1.15
N GLY A 38 7.01 -18.49 -0.98
CA GLY A 38 6.33 -18.45 0.33
C GLY A 38 6.88 -17.45 1.37
N GLN A 39 7.93 -16.70 1.03
CA GLN A 39 8.46 -15.65 1.90
C GLN A 39 7.65 -14.37 1.71
N ILE A 40 6.93 -13.96 2.74
CA ILE A 40 6.31 -12.63 2.77
C ILE A 40 7.41 -11.63 3.10
N LEU A 41 7.70 -10.74 2.17
CA LEU A 41 8.57 -9.59 2.45
C LEU A 41 7.72 -8.52 3.11
N SER A 42 8.21 -7.91 4.18
CA SER A 42 7.54 -6.79 4.83
C SER A 42 8.46 -5.59 4.95
N LEU A 43 7.89 -4.40 4.78
CA LEU A 43 8.56 -3.12 5.04
C LEU A 43 7.79 -2.39 6.13
N HIS A 44 8.51 -1.91 7.15
CA HIS A 44 7.98 -1.02 8.16
C HIS A 44 8.31 0.42 7.78
N PHE A 45 7.29 1.26 7.73
CA PHE A 45 7.39 2.70 7.52
C PHE A 45 7.01 3.42 8.79
N GLU A 46 7.79 4.43 9.16
CA GLU A 46 7.60 5.22 10.37
C GLU A 46 7.61 6.72 10.03
N GLY A 47 7.13 7.54 10.96
CA GLY A 47 7.17 9.01 10.83
C GLY A 47 6.55 9.52 9.52
N ILE A 48 7.30 10.36 8.80
CA ILE A 48 6.80 11.04 7.59
C ILE A 48 6.51 10.07 6.43
N GLU A 49 7.25 8.96 6.35
CA GLU A 49 7.07 7.96 5.29
C GLU A 49 5.77 7.18 5.51
N ALA A 50 5.47 6.82 6.76
CA ALA A 50 4.19 6.23 7.12
C ALA A 50 3.03 7.17 6.75
N GLU A 51 3.14 8.44 7.12
CA GLU A 51 2.06 9.41 6.88
C GLU A 51 1.81 9.67 5.39
N GLN A 52 2.87 9.77 4.58
CA GLN A 52 2.74 9.85 3.12
C GLN A 52 2.00 8.64 2.54
N LEU A 53 2.34 7.44 3.02
CA LEU A 53 1.69 6.21 2.59
C LEU A 53 0.22 6.17 3.02
N ARG A 54 -0.12 6.62 4.24
CA ARG A 54 -1.53 6.75 4.70
C ARG A 54 -2.32 7.69 3.80
N HIS A 55 -1.79 8.87 3.50
CA HIS A 55 -2.45 9.86 2.64
C HIS A 55 -2.62 9.35 1.21
N TRP A 56 -1.65 8.59 0.70
CA TRP A 56 -1.79 7.94 -0.60
C TRP A 56 -2.88 6.87 -0.56
N LEU A 57 -2.84 5.97 0.44
CA LEU A 57 -3.84 4.91 0.59
C LEU A 57 -5.24 5.48 0.73
N ALA A 58 -5.46 6.50 1.57
CA ALA A 58 -6.77 7.14 1.74
C ALA A 58 -7.34 7.62 0.40
N ARG A 59 -6.55 8.40 -0.37
CA ARG A 59 -6.97 8.91 -1.69
C ARG A 59 -7.29 7.82 -2.70
N HIS A 60 -6.59 6.69 -2.64
CA HIS A 60 -6.73 5.60 -3.60
C HIS A 60 -7.70 4.49 -3.16
N THR A 61 -8.04 4.41 -1.88
CA THR A 61 -9.07 3.49 -1.34
C THR A 61 -10.46 4.08 -1.49
N GLU A 62 -10.60 5.41 -1.40
CA GLU A 62 -11.85 6.10 -1.75
C GLU A 62 -12.30 5.82 -3.20
N SER A 63 -11.36 5.70 -4.15
CA SER A 63 -11.67 5.29 -5.52
C SER A 63 -12.13 3.82 -5.65
N ALA A 64 -11.76 2.93 -4.72
CA ALA A 64 -12.18 1.53 -4.71
C ALA A 64 -13.57 1.34 -4.09
N LEU A 65 -13.96 2.19 -3.14
CA LEU A 65 -15.29 2.17 -2.51
C LEU A 65 -16.34 2.93 -3.36
N GLN A 66 -15.94 3.99 -4.06
CA GLN A 66 -16.85 4.79 -4.89
C GLN A 66 -17.21 4.11 -6.22
N ALA A 67 -16.35 3.24 -6.74
CA ALA A 67 -16.62 2.41 -7.93
C ALA A 67 -17.60 1.24 -7.68
N GLY A 68 -17.96 0.97 -6.41
CA GLY A 68 -18.96 -0.05 -6.04
C GLY A 68 -20.32 0.53 -5.62
N ASN A 69 -20.49 1.86 -5.61
CA ASN A 69 -21.70 2.53 -5.12
C ASN A 69 -22.25 3.51 -6.18
N GLY A 70 -22.39 3.00 -7.40
CA GLY A 70 -22.98 3.70 -8.54
C GLY A 70 -23.76 2.71 -9.40
N ASN A 71 -24.79 2.11 -8.81
CA ASN A 71 -25.79 1.34 -9.55
C ASN A 71 -27.17 1.77 -9.03
N ASP A 72 -27.59 2.96 -9.46
CA ASP A 72 -29.00 3.36 -9.51
C ASP A 72 -29.68 2.63 -10.67
#